data_AF-A0A519N1E0-F1
#
_entry.id   AF-A0A519N1E0-F1
#
_cell.length_a   1.000
_cell.length_b   1.000
_cell.length_c   1.000
_cell.angle_alpha   90.00
_cell.angle_beta   90.00
_cell.angle_gamma   90.00
#
_symmetry.space_group_name_H-M   'P 1'
#
loop_
_entity.id
_entity.type
_entity.pdbx_description
1 polymer ?
#
loop_
_entity_poly.entity_id
_entity_poly.type
_entity_poly.pdbx_seq_one_letter_code
_entity_poly.pdbx_strand_id
1 'polypeptide(L)'
;MKTMLILGGIVTAFLAPIKGLIILMVLFVTLDTFAGIFVMFRKEGWTGFRSHKLFNLVIKSFFYLMTIIMAYFADVHLLNGSFMDIKLFLSKSICVVWCYVEMKSIDEKSQKLGNKSIWTIIQELIGKLKGIKKDLNEITEEEKESDANKPVE
;
A
#
# COMPACT_ATOMS: atom_id res chain seq x y z
N MET A 1 -13.01 32.53 0.61
CA MET A 1 -12.25 31.50 -0.13
C MET A 1 -10.74 31.67 0.01
N LYS A 2 -10.13 32.84 -0.30
CA LYS A 2 -8.67 33.06 -0.14
C LYS A 2 -8.14 32.68 1.26
N THR A 3 -8.79 33.10 2.33
CA THR A 3 -8.35 32.81 3.71
C THR A 3 -8.38 31.32 4.05
N MET A 4 -9.36 30.56 3.54
CA MET A 4 -9.42 29.10 3.72
C MET A 4 -8.32 28.37 2.96
N LEU A 5 -7.99 28.84 1.75
CA LEU A 5 -6.88 28.29 0.97
C LEU A 5 -5.54 28.56 1.63
N ILE A 6 -5.35 29.75 2.23
CA ILE A 6 -4.13 30.09 2.97
C ILE A 6 -3.99 29.21 4.22
N LEU A 7 -5.07 29.03 5.00
CA LEU A 7 -5.08 28.12 6.15
C LEU A 7 -4.73 26.68 5.76
N GLY A 8 -5.31 26.16 4.68
CA GLY A 8 -4.97 24.83 4.16
C GLY A 8 -3.52 24.73 3.69
N GLY A 9 -2.99 25.78 3.07
CA GLY A 9 -1.59 25.88 2.63
C GLY A 9 -0.60 25.81 3.80
N ILE A 10 -0.91 26.49 4.92
CA ILE A 10 -0.06 26.46 6.12
C ILE A 10 -0.01 25.06 6.73
N VAL A 11 -1.17 24.41 6.88
CA VAL A 11 -1.26 23.05 7.44
C VAL A 11 -0.50 22.05 6.58
N THR A 12 -0.69 22.12 5.26
CA THR A 12 -0.02 21.21 4.32
C THR A 12 1.49 21.46 4.25
N ALA A 13 1.94 22.71 4.32
CA ALA A 13 3.36 23.04 4.40
C ALA A 13 4.02 22.49 5.68
N PHE A 14 3.32 22.57 6.82
CA PHE A 14 3.81 22.04 8.09
C PHE A 14 3.92 20.51 8.09
N LEU A 15 2.99 19.82 7.44
CA LEU A 15 2.98 18.36 7.28
C LEU A 15 3.86 17.86 6.12
N ALA A 16 4.41 18.75 5.30
CA ALA A 16 5.23 18.39 4.14
C ALA A 16 6.41 17.44 4.47
N PRO A 17 7.10 17.56 5.63
CA PRO A 17 8.20 16.65 5.97
C PRO A 17 7.77 15.18 6.16
N ILE A 18 6.51 14.94 6.54
CA ILE A 18 5.97 13.60 6.76
C ILE A 18 5.00 13.15 5.65
N LYS A 19 4.88 13.91 4.56
CA LYS A 19 3.98 13.58 3.44
C LYS A 19 4.17 12.15 2.92
N GLY A 20 5.41 11.68 2.86
CA GLY A 20 5.72 10.32 2.41
C GLY A 20 5.17 9.25 3.33
N LEU A 21 5.23 9.47 4.65
CA LEU A 21 4.70 8.54 5.65
C LEU A 21 3.17 8.49 5.61
N ILE A 22 2.53 9.65 5.45
CA ILE A 22 1.08 9.76 5.31
C ILE A 22 0.60 9.01 4.05
N ILE A 23 1.21 9.27 2.89
CA ILE A 23 0.86 8.61 1.62
C ILE A 23 1.06 7.09 1.73
N LEU A 24 2.18 6.65 2.33
CA LEU A 24 2.45 5.23 2.54
C LEU A 24 1.37 4.57 3.40
N MET A 25 0.99 5.21 4.50
CA MET A 25 -0.04 4.67 5.39
C MET A 25 -1.40 4.58 4.69
N VAL A 26 -1.79 5.63 3.95
CA VAL A 26 -3.04 5.64 3.17
C VAL A 26 -3.04 4.51 2.13
N LEU A 27 -1.90 4.27 1.47
CA LEU A 27 -1.75 3.17 0.52
C LEU A 27 -1.94 1.81 1.19
N PHE A 28 -1.30 1.57 2.34
CA PHE A 28 -1.47 0.31 3.06
C PHE A 28 -2.91 0.06 3.51
N VAL A 29 -3.58 1.08 4.06
CA VAL A 29 -5.00 0.95 4.45
C VAL A 29 -5.89 0.72 3.23
N THR A 30 -5.59 1.39 2.11
CA THR A 30 -6.32 1.20 0.86
C THR A 30 -6.17 -0.24 0.34
N LEU A 31 -4.95 -0.80 0.38
CA LEU A 31 -4.72 -2.21 0.04
C LEU A 31 -5.46 -3.16 1.00
N ASP A 32 -5.44 -2.87 2.30
CA ASP A 32 -6.18 -3.64 3.31
C ASP A 32 -7.69 -3.65 3.08
N THR A 33 -8.20 -2.51 2.60
CA THR A 33 -9.59 -2.30 2.21
C THR A 33 -9.92 -3.13 0.98
N PHE A 34 -9.13 -3.03 -0.08
CA PHE A 34 -9.33 -3.82 -1.30
C PHE A 34 -9.32 -5.31 -0.99
N ALA A 35 -8.39 -5.78 -0.16
CA ALA A 35 -8.37 -7.17 0.29
C ALA A 35 -9.63 -7.55 1.07
N GLY A 36 -10.09 -6.69 1.98
CA GLY A 36 -11.34 -6.91 2.73
C GLY A 36 -12.57 -6.99 1.83
N ILE A 37 -12.70 -6.08 0.87
CA ILE A 37 -13.79 -6.06 -0.10
C ILE A 37 -13.71 -7.29 -1.02
N PHE A 38 -12.51 -7.66 -1.49
CA PHE A 38 -12.32 -8.82 -2.34
C PHE A 38 -12.74 -10.13 -1.65
N VAL A 39 -12.34 -10.32 -0.39
CA VAL A 39 -12.75 -11.49 0.41
C VAL A 39 -14.26 -11.51 0.63
N MET A 40 -14.86 -10.35 0.95
CA MET A 40 -16.31 -10.23 1.13
C MET A 40 -17.06 -10.58 -0.15
N PHE A 41 -16.62 -10.02 -1.29
CA PHE A 41 -17.20 -10.28 -2.60
C PHE A 41 -17.15 -11.76 -2.96
N ARG A 42 -16.04 -12.46 -2.64
CA ARG A 42 -15.91 -13.90 -2.89
C ARG A 42 -16.77 -14.78 -1.99
N LYS A 43 -17.09 -14.36 -0.76
CA LYS A 43 -17.86 -15.16 0.19
C LYS A 43 -19.37 -14.90 0.16
N GLU A 44 -19.76 -13.63 0.12
CA GLU A 44 -21.15 -13.20 0.31
C GLU A 44 -21.71 -12.48 -0.94
N GLY A 45 -20.89 -12.25 -1.97
CA GLY A 45 -21.28 -11.43 -3.11
C GLY A 45 -21.60 -9.98 -2.72
N TRP A 46 -22.45 -9.31 -3.49
CA TRP A 46 -22.81 -7.89 -3.29
C TRP A 46 -23.68 -7.65 -2.04
N THR A 47 -24.31 -8.67 -1.48
CA THR A 47 -25.20 -8.56 -0.29
C THR A 47 -24.41 -8.46 1.02
N GLY A 48 -23.13 -8.79 1.02
CA GLY A 48 -22.24 -8.68 2.19
C GLY A 48 -21.83 -7.24 2.54
N PHE A 49 -22.08 -6.28 1.64
CA PHE A 49 -21.67 -4.89 1.76
C PHE A 49 -22.54 -4.17 2.79
N ARG A 50 -21.98 -3.86 3.96
CA ARG A 50 -22.66 -3.17 5.05
C ARG A 50 -21.89 -1.93 5.48
N SER A 51 -22.59 -0.80 5.63
CA SER A 51 -22.02 0.49 6.02
C SER A 51 -21.16 0.43 7.29
N HIS A 52 -21.60 -0.31 8.32
CA HIS A 52 -20.83 -0.47 9.56
C HIS A 52 -19.43 -1.09 9.34
N LYS A 53 -19.28 -1.99 8.37
CA LYS A 53 -17.99 -2.64 8.08
C LYS A 53 -17.00 -1.63 7.46
N LEU A 54 -17.49 -0.67 6.67
CA LEU A 54 -16.68 0.41 6.09
C LEU A 54 -16.39 1.53 7.10
N PHE A 55 -17.27 1.76 8.07
CA PHE A 55 -17.04 2.77 9.09
C PHE A 55 -15.83 2.42 9.98
N ASN A 56 -15.64 1.14 10.31
CA ASN A 56 -14.46 0.69 11.05
C ASN A 56 -13.14 1.02 10.32
N LEU A 57 -13.15 1.05 9.00
CA LEU A 57 -11.99 1.43 8.20
C LEU A 57 -11.66 2.92 8.31
N VAL A 58 -12.68 3.78 8.39
CA VAL A 58 -12.48 5.23 8.61
C VAL A 58 -11.84 5.46 9.97
N ILE A 59 -12.34 4.80 11.00
CA ILE A 59 -11.78 4.88 12.35
C ILE A 59 -10.33 4.40 12.37
N LYS A 60 -10.05 3.24 11.75
CA LYS A 60 -8.69 2.68 11.63
C LYS A 60 -7.73 3.68 10.98
N SER A 61 -8.11 4.21 9.81
CA SER A 61 -7.34 5.21 9.07
C SER A 61 -7.07 6.46 9.89
N PHE A 62 -8.08 6.94 10.60
CA PHE A 62 -7.99 8.13 11.45
C PHE A 62 -6.95 7.95 12.56
N PHE A 63 -7.00 6.84 13.30
CA PHE A 63 -6.04 6.59 14.39
C PHE A 63 -4.60 6.43 13.88
N TYR A 64 -4.41 5.81 12.72
CA TYR A 64 -3.07 5.59 12.19
C TYR A 64 -2.44 6.90 11.72
N LEU A 65 -3.21 7.73 11.00
CA LEU A 65 -2.73 9.04 10.58
C LEU A 65 -2.52 9.97 11.76
N MET A 66 -3.45 9.98 12.73
CA MET A 66 -3.35 10.81 13.92
C MET A 66 -2.09 10.47 14.74
N THR A 67 -1.80 9.19 14.95
CA THR A 67 -0.60 8.78 15.70
C THR A 67 0.70 9.12 14.98
N ILE A 68 0.76 9.03 13.65
CA ILE A 68 1.92 9.47 12.86
C ILE A 68 2.11 10.99 12.97
N ILE A 69 1.02 11.77 12.93
CA ILE A 69 1.09 13.23 13.10
C ILE A 69 1.55 13.59 14.52
N MET A 70 1.01 12.93 15.55
CA MET A 70 1.44 13.14 16.93
C MET A 70 2.92 12.76 17.14
N ALA A 71 3.39 11.69 16.49
CA ALA A 71 4.80 11.30 16.50
C ALA A 71 5.70 12.37 15.86
N TYR A 72 5.22 13.02 14.80
CA TYR A 72 5.92 14.13 14.17
C TYR A 72 6.01 15.35 15.09
N PHE A 73 4.93 15.66 15.79
CA PHE A 73 4.95 16.71 16.81
C PHE A 73 6.01 16.41 17.88
N ALA A 74 6.08 15.16 18.35
CA ALA A 74 7.11 14.71 19.28
C ALA A 74 8.52 14.78 18.68
N ASP A 75 8.72 14.35 17.43
CA ASP A 75 10.04 14.47 16.75
C ASP A 75 10.50 15.93 16.70
N VAL A 76 9.63 16.87 16.33
CA VAL A 76 9.99 18.29 16.20
C VAL A 76 10.21 18.96 17.55
N HIS A 77 9.31 18.74 18.53
CA HIS A 77 9.32 19.50 19.78
C HIS A 77 10.09 18.82 20.92
N LEU A 78 10.21 17.49 20.94
CA LEU A 78 10.94 16.76 21.98
C LEU A 78 12.34 16.36 21.52
N LEU A 79 12.52 15.99 20.25
CA LEU A 79 13.78 15.45 19.71
C LEU A 79 14.52 16.43 18.80
N ASN A 80 14.09 17.69 18.71
CA ASN A 80 14.67 18.72 17.84
C ASN A 80 14.80 18.27 16.36
N GLY A 81 13.95 17.35 15.91
CA GLY A 81 13.87 16.85 14.53
C GLY A 81 14.85 15.72 14.16
N SER A 82 15.81 15.37 15.02
CA SER A 82 16.79 14.30 14.76
C SER A 82 17.18 13.58 16.04
N PHE A 83 17.10 12.25 16.01
CA PHE A 83 17.58 11.39 17.10
C PHE A 83 18.58 10.38 16.53
N MET A 84 19.78 10.29 17.10
CA MET A 84 20.86 9.41 16.61
C MET A 84 21.17 9.59 15.11
N ASP A 85 21.24 10.83 14.62
CA ASP A 85 21.40 11.20 13.20
C ASP A 85 20.28 10.75 12.25
N ILE A 86 19.20 10.17 12.78
CA ILE A 86 18.03 9.77 12.02
C ILE A 86 16.95 10.85 12.15
N LYS A 87 16.71 11.57 11.06
CA LYS A 87 15.60 12.52 10.97
C LYS A 87 14.25 11.81 11.06
N LEU A 88 13.33 12.37 11.84
CA LEU A 88 11.95 11.90 12.00
C LEU A 88 11.88 10.43 12.48
N PHE A 89 12.73 10.08 13.45
CA PHE A 89 12.88 8.71 13.93
C PHE A 89 11.56 8.14 14.48
N LEU A 90 10.85 8.90 15.31
CA LEU A 90 9.64 8.42 15.95
C LEU A 90 8.50 8.24 14.94
N SER A 91 8.31 9.22 14.07
CA SER A 91 7.30 9.18 12.99
C SER A 91 7.50 7.98 12.06
N LYS A 92 8.75 7.71 11.66
CA LYS A 92 9.10 6.55 10.85
C LYS A 92 8.84 5.24 11.58
N SER A 93 9.26 5.15 12.84
CA SER A 93 9.09 3.93 13.64
C SER A 93 7.62 3.58 13.82
N ILE A 94 6.78 4.55 14.18
CA ILE A 94 5.33 4.34 14.33
C ILE A 94 4.69 3.97 12.98
N CYS A 95 5.11 4.63 11.89
CA CYS A 95 4.63 4.29 10.55
C CYS A 95 4.96 2.83 10.16
N VAL A 96 6.17 2.35 10.45
CA VAL A 96 6.57 0.95 10.21
C VAL A 96 5.71 -0.02 11.02
N VAL A 97 5.46 0.28 12.30
CA VAL A 97 4.59 -0.55 13.15
C VAL A 97 3.19 -0.66 12.54
N TRP A 98 2.59 0.45 12.09
CA TRP A 98 1.27 0.41 11.46
C TRP A 98 1.27 -0.32 10.11
N CYS A 99 2.30 -0.13 9.28
CA CYS A 99 2.42 -0.88 8.02
C CYS A 99 2.52 -2.39 8.29
N TYR A 100 3.22 -2.80 9.35
CA TYR A 100 3.30 -4.19 9.77
C TYR A 100 1.93 -4.74 10.23
N VAL A 101 1.19 -3.97 11.04
CA VAL A 101 -0.16 -4.34 11.47
C VAL A 101 -1.09 -4.53 10.27
N GLU A 102 -1.04 -3.62 9.29
CA GLU A 102 -1.85 -3.77 8.07
C GLU A 102 -1.44 -4.98 7.26
N MET A 103 -0.13 -5.19 7.04
CA MET A 103 0.34 -6.36 6.30
C MET A 103 -0.11 -7.67 6.96
N LYS A 104 -0.12 -7.71 8.30
CA LYS A 104 -0.64 -8.87 9.04
C LYS A 104 -2.16 -9.01 8.91
N SER A 105 -2.90 -7.90 8.92
CA SER A 105 -4.35 -7.89 8.71
C SER A 105 -4.73 -8.46 7.32
N ILE A 106 -3.98 -8.10 6.28
CA ILE A 106 -4.19 -8.65 4.94
C ILE A 106 -3.89 -10.15 4.96
N ASP A 107 -2.81 -10.59 5.61
CA ASP A 107 -2.40 -12.00 5.65
C ASP A 107 -3.49 -12.89 6.28
N GLU A 108 -4.09 -12.42 7.38
CA GLU A 108 -5.24 -13.10 7.98
C GLU A 108 -6.45 -13.19 7.05
N LYS A 109 -6.75 -12.12 6.29
CA LYS A 109 -7.83 -12.13 5.30
C LYS A 109 -7.57 -13.11 4.17
N SER A 110 -6.32 -13.18 3.70
CA SER A 110 -5.87 -14.13 2.68
C SER A 110 -6.04 -15.58 3.14
N GLN A 111 -5.56 -15.90 4.34
CA GLN A 111 -5.69 -17.24 4.92
C GLN A 111 -7.15 -17.64 5.10
N LYS A 112 -8.02 -16.72 5.53
CA LYS A 112 -9.48 -16.94 5.64
C LYS A 112 -10.18 -17.21 4.31
N LEU A 113 -9.58 -16.83 3.18
CA LEU A 113 -10.18 -17.00 1.85
C LEU A 113 -9.65 -18.25 1.13
N GLY A 114 -8.33 -18.44 1.10
CA GLY A 114 -7.69 -19.46 0.28
C GLY A 114 -6.80 -20.44 1.05
N ASN A 115 -6.75 -20.33 2.38
CA ASN A 115 -5.84 -21.09 3.24
C ASN A 115 -4.36 -20.99 2.82
N LYS A 116 -4.00 -19.87 2.16
CA LYS A 116 -2.65 -19.55 1.69
C LYS A 116 -2.20 -18.24 2.30
N SER A 117 -0.94 -18.19 2.71
CA SER A 117 -0.30 -16.95 3.15
C SER A 117 -0.15 -15.97 1.98
N ILE A 118 -0.16 -14.67 2.27
CA ILE A 118 0.11 -13.66 1.23
C ILE A 118 1.45 -13.87 0.57
N TRP A 119 2.44 -14.28 1.34
CA TRP A 119 3.78 -14.53 0.84
C TRP A 119 3.77 -15.59 -0.27
N THR A 120 3.02 -16.67 -0.07
CA THR A 120 2.83 -17.72 -1.08
C THR A 120 2.14 -17.17 -2.34
N ILE A 121 1.11 -16.34 -2.17
CA ILE A 121 0.37 -15.73 -3.30
C ILE A 121 1.30 -14.81 -4.11
N ILE A 122 2.12 -14.01 -3.44
CA ILE A 122 3.11 -13.14 -4.09
C ILE A 122 4.14 -13.97 -4.85
N GLN A 123 4.66 -15.04 -4.26
CA GLN A 123 5.61 -15.94 -4.93
C GLN A 123 4.99 -16.60 -6.17
N GLU A 124 3.74 -17.07 -6.09
CA GLU A 124 3.00 -17.62 -7.22
C GLU A 124 2.78 -16.58 -8.33
N LEU A 125 2.45 -15.33 -7.97
CA LEU A 125 2.31 -14.23 -8.92
C LEU A 125 3.62 -13.90 -9.63
N ILE A 126 4.73 -13.79 -8.88
CA ILE A 126 6.06 -13.55 -9.45
C ILE A 126 6.47 -14.70 -10.37
N GLY A 127 6.19 -15.95 -9.98
CA GLY A 127 6.45 -17.14 -10.81
C GLY A 127 5.69 -17.08 -12.14
N LYS A 128 4.40 -16.76 -12.10
CA LYS A 128 3.56 -16.61 -13.31
C LYS A 128 4.04 -15.47 -14.21
N LEU A 129 4.41 -14.32 -13.66
CA LEU A 129 4.95 -13.19 -14.44
C LEU A 129 6.27 -13.55 -15.12
N LYS A 130 7.15 -14.31 -14.45
CA LYS A 130 8.39 -14.81 -15.06
C LYS A 130 8.12 -15.80 -16.19
N GLY A 131 7.12 -16.68 -16.03
CA GLY A 131 6.67 -17.59 -17.09
C GLY A 131 6.21 -16.82 -18.32
N ILE A 132 5.27 -15.88 -18.16
CA ILE A 132 4.77 -15.05 -19.28
C ILE A 132 5.90 -14.30 -19.99
N LYS A 133 6.88 -13.76 -19.24
CA LYS A 133 8.03 -13.10 -19.84
C LYS A 133 8.89 -14.06 -20.69
N LYS A 134 9.03 -15.32 -20.26
CA LYS A 134 9.77 -16.35 -21.01
C LYS A 134 9.01 -16.71 -22.29
N ASP A 135 7.71 -16.95 -22.18
CA ASP A 135 6.86 -17.30 -23.31
C ASP A 135 6.85 -16.18 -24.37
N LEU A 136 6.78 -14.90 -23.94
CA LEU A 136 6.86 -13.75 -24.85
C LEU A 136 8.22 -13.63 -25.55
N ASN A 137 9.31 -13.96 -24.85
CA ASN A 137 10.65 -13.94 -25.46
C ASN A 137 10.80 -15.05 -26.50
N GLU A 138 10.31 -16.26 -26.24
CA GLU A 138 10.35 -17.39 -27.19
C GLU A 138 9.56 -17.05 -28.46
N ILE A 139 8.35 -16.49 -28.34
CA ILE A 139 7.54 -16.04 -29.49
C ILE A 139 8.28 -14.95 -30.30
N THR A 140 8.95 -14.02 -29.63
CA THR A 140 9.72 -12.95 -30.30
C THR A 140 10.96 -13.49 -31.03
N GLU A 141 11.59 -14.55 -30.51
CA GLU A 141 12.73 -15.21 -31.15
C GLU A 141 12.29 -16.04 -32.36
N GLU A 142 11.17 -16.78 -32.25
CA GLU A 142 10.57 -17.52 -33.37
C GLU A 142 10.14 -16.58 -34.53
N GLU A 143 9.54 -15.43 -34.22
CA GLU A 143 9.19 -14.43 -35.25
C GLU A 143 10.43 -13.90 -35.98
N LYS A 144 11.54 -13.63 -35.27
CA LYS A 144 12.79 -13.15 -35.88
C LYS A 144 13.45 -14.18 -36.77
N GLU A 145 13.43 -15.46 -36.39
CA GLU A 145 13.93 -16.55 -37.24
C GLU A 145 13.06 -16.73 -38.50
N SER A 146 11.73 -16.57 -38.36
CA SER A 146 10.80 -16.68 -39.49
C SER A 146 10.95 -15.54 -40.51
N ASP A 147 11.28 -14.33 -40.06
CA ASP A 147 11.48 -13.16 -40.93
C ASP A 147 12.88 -13.15 -41.59
N ALA A 148 13.89 -13.69 -40.90
CA ALA A 148 15.25 -13.85 -41.45
C ALA A 148 15.35 -14.91 -42.55
N ASN A 149 14.39 -15.85 -42.63
CA ASN A 149 14.38 -16.93 -43.61
C ASN A 149 13.39 -16.70 -44.76
N LYS A 150 12.82 -15.48 -44.91
CA LYS A 150 12.02 -15.13 -46.08
C LYS A 150 12.92 -15.02 -47.31
N PRO A 151 12.58 -15.68 -48.43
CA PRO A 151 13.35 -15.56 -49.67
C PRO A 151 13.32 -14.10 -50.12
N VAL A 152 14.51 -13.55 -50.37
CA VAL A 152 14.68 -12.22 -50.95
C VAL A 152 14.24 -12.31 -52.41
N GLU A 153 13.09 -11.70 -52.74
CA GLU A 153 12.64 -11.49 -54.12
C GLU A 153 13.49 -10.44 -54.84
#